data_AF-A0A319BGQ9-F1
#
_entry.id   AF-A0A319BGQ9-F1
#
_cell.length_a   1.000
_cell.length_b   1.000
_cell.length_c   1.000
_cell.angle_alpha   90.00
_cell.angle_beta   90.00
_cell.angle_gamma   90.00
#
_symmetry.space_group_name_H-M   'P 1'
#
loop_
_entity.id
_entity.type
_entity.pdbx_description
1 polymer ?
#
loop_
_entity_poly.entity_id
_entity_poly.type
_entity_poly.pdbx_seq_one_letter_code
_entity_poly.pdbx_strand_id
1 'polypeptide(L)'
;MEPTLPADATPVSVPAVDLIIEGEIRDFAIADTTHIIVKLPLGILNSITAFCAVSYNPNQPRLFKEFIGKALSEEFFGDEQQLQCMKSKQIRNVEYVGYRKETPIETPQVIVVALLEPVPGQNLKAVWKPAPDITPGKIRERARMRAMENFAKEQYRRWGLHELD
;
A
#
# COMPACT_ATOMS: atom_id res chain seq x y z
N MET A 1 -0.24 32.35 -27.71
CA MET A 1 -0.55 30.99 -28.18
C MET A 1 -0.69 30.13 -26.94
N GLU A 2 -1.90 29.73 -26.59
CA GLU A 2 -2.13 28.67 -25.61
C GLU A 2 -1.61 27.34 -26.20
N PRO A 3 -0.86 26.52 -25.45
CA PRO A 3 -0.52 25.19 -25.90
C PRO A 3 -1.78 24.31 -25.81
N THR A 4 -2.35 23.99 -26.97
CA THR A 4 -3.41 22.98 -27.10
C THR A 4 -2.84 21.63 -26.67
N LEU A 5 -3.30 21.11 -25.54
CA LEU A 5 -3.01 19.73 -25.11
C LEU A 5 -3.54 18.76 -26.20
N PRO A 6 -2.78 17.74 -26.60
CA PRO A 6 -3.28 16.75 -27.55
C PRO A 6 -4.49 16.04 -26.92
N ALA A 7 -5.64 16.20 -27.55
CA ALA A 7 -6.95 15.73 -27.10
C ALA A 7 -7.16 14.21 -27.30
N ASP A 8 -6.09 13.43 -27.19
CA ASP A 8 -6.12 11.98 -27.43
C ASP A 8 -5.18 11.27 -26.45
N ALA A 9 -5.32 11.58 -25.16
CA ALA A 9 -4.86 10.67 -24.12
C ALA A 9 -5.88 9.53 -24.09
N THR A 10 -5.60 8.44 -24.80
CA THR A 10 -6.32 7.18 -24.60
C THR A 10 -6.33 6.92 -23.09
N PRO A 11 -7.49 6.81 -22.42
CA PRO A 11 -7.51 6.52 -21.00
C PRO A 11 -6.76 5.21 -20.81
N VAL A 12 -5.61 5.27 -20.16
CA VAL A 12 -4.86 4.08 -19.80
C VAL A 12 -5.76 3.31 -18.85
N SER A 13 -6.43 2.29 -19.39
CA SER A 13 -7.31 1.42 -18.62
C SER A 13 -6.48 0.78 -17.52
N VAL A 14 -7.02 0.78 -16.29
CA VAL A 14 -6.35 0.13 -15.16
C VAL A 14 -6.19 -1.36 -15.45
N PRO A 15 -5.08 -2.00 -15.03
CA PRO A 15 -4.90 -3.42 -15.24
C PRO A 15 -5.96 -4.16 -14.43
N ALA A 16 -6.53 -5.20 -15.04
CA ALA A 16 -7.33 -6.16 -14.30
C ALA A 16 -6.43 -6.85 -13.26
N VAL A 17 -6.95 -6.97 -12.03
CA VAL A 17 -6.23 -7.58 -10.91
C VAL A 17 -7.03 -8.79 -10.43
N ASP A 18 -6.42 -9.97 -10.38
CA ASP A 18 -7.05 -11.13 -9.76
C ASP A 18 -6.68 -11.15 -8.26
N LEU A 19 -7.67 -10.98 -7.37
CA LEU A 19 -7.46 -11.06 -5.92
C LEU A 19 -7.48 -12.50 -5.41
N ILE A 20 -6.43 -12.84 -4.66
CA ILE A 20 -6.25 -14.13 -4.02
C ILE A 20 -6.17 -13.93 -2.51
N ILE A 21 -6.98 -14.68 -1.76
CA ILE A 21 -6.98 -14.60 -0.30
C ILE A 21 -5.84 -15.44 0.27
N GLU A 22 -5.01 -14.85 1.14
CA GLU A 22 -3.95 -15.56 1.86
C GLU A 22 -4.53 -16.20 3.14
N GLY A 23 -5.17 -17.36 3.01
CA GLY A 23 -5.64 -18.21 4.11
C GLY A 23 -7.15 -18.20 4.37
N GLU A 24 -7.60 -18.99 5.35
CA GLU A 24 -8.99 -18.95 5.83
C GLU A 24 -9.23 -17.72 6.69
N ILE A 25 -10.11 -16.82 6.23
CA ILE A 25 -10.52 -15.65 6.97
C ILE A 25 -11.87 -15.95 7.62
N ARG A 26 -11.93 -15.93 8.95
CA ARG A 26 -13.19 -15.88 9.70
C ARG A 26 -13.39 -14.44 10.17
N ASP A 27 -14.59 -13.91 9.97
CA ASP A 27 -15.06 -12.63 10.52
C ASP A 27 -14.41 -11.34 9.96
N PHE A 28 -13.93 -11.33 8.71
CA PHE A 28 -13.51 -10.09 8.02
C PHE A 28 -14.22 -9.95 6.68
N ALA A 29 -15.09 -8.96 6.56
CA ALA A 29 -15.74 -8.63 5.29
C ALA A 29 -14.86 -7.66 4.49
N ILE A 30 -14.55 -8.03 3.25
CA ILE A 30 -13.78 -7.18 2.33
C ILE A 30 -14.45 -5.81 2.16
N ALA A 31 -15.78 -5.77 2.14
CA ALA A 31 -16.58 -4.54 2.03
C ALA A 31 -16.29 -3.52 3.16
N ASP A 32 -15.87 -4.01 4.33
CA ASP A 32 -15.53 -3.18 5.48
C ASP A 32 -14.09 -2.63 5.40
N THR A 33 -13.30 -3.04 4.40
CA THR A 33 -11.93 -2.56 4.21
C THR A 33 -11.92 -1.05 3.99
N THR A 34 -11.15 -0.36 4.82
CA THR A 34 -11.01 1.10 4.74
C THR A 34 -9.59 1.55 4.43
N HIS A 35 -8.60 0.69 4.65
CA HIS A 35 -7.21 0.97 4.34
C HIS A 35 -6.55 -0.24 3.70
N ILE A 36 -5.71 0.02 2.70
CA ILE A 36 -4.93 -0.99 2.01
C ILE A 36 -3.45 -0.62 2.11
N ILE A 37 -2.63 -1.56 2.55
CA ILE A 37 -1.17 -1.43 2.51
C ILE A 37 -0.65 -2.36 1.43
N VAL A 38 -0.15 -1.79 0.34
CA VAL A 38 0.49 -2.55 -0.73
C VAL A 38 1.96 -2.74 -0.42
N LYS A 39 2.42 -3.99 -0.48
CA LYS A 39 3.83 -4.39 -0.45
C LYS A 39 4.33 -4.57 -1.88
N LEU A 40 5.33 -3.80 -2.25
CA LEU A 40 5.99 -3.84 -3.54
C LEU A 40 7.46 -4.23 -3.33
N PRO A 41 7.81 -5.52 -3.46
CA PRO A 41 9.22 -5.92 -3.48
C PRO A 41 9.92 -5.26 -4.66
N LEU A 42 11.05 -4.59 -4.41
CA LEU A 42 11.79 -3.87 -5.46
C LEU A 42 12.28 -4.81 -6.57
N GLY A 43 12.48 -6.09 -6.25
CA GLY A 43 12.88 -7.11 -7.23
C GLY A 43 11.85 -7.37 -8.33
N ILE A 44 10.56 -7.14 -8.08
CA ILE A 44 9.48 -7.36 -9.07
C ILE A 44 8.83 -6.06 -9.54
N LEU A 45 9.21 -4.91 -8.94
CA LEU A 45 8.63 -3.61 -9.26
C LEU A 45 8.79 -3.24 -10.73
N ASN A 46 9.97 -3.50 -11.31
CA ASN A 46 10.23 -3.24 -12.73
C ASN A 46 9.35 -4.13 -13.63
N SER A 47 9.13 -5.39 -13.24
CA SER A 47 8.28 -6.33 -13.99
C SER A 47 6.82 -5.89 -13.96
N ILE A 48 6.30 -5.50 -12.79
CA ILE A 48 4.93 -4.98 -12.63
C ILE A 48 4.76 -3.69 -13.45
N THR A 49 5.76 -2.82 -13.38
CA THR A 49 5.77 -1.57 -14.14
C THR A 49 5.69 -1.81 -15.65
N ALA A 50 6.53 -2.69 -16.18
CA ALA A 50 6.53 -3.06 -17.59
C ALA A 50 5.20 -3.71 -18.01
N PHE A 51 4.65 -4.59 -17.17
CA PHE A 51 3.38 -5.26 -17.40
C PHE A 51 2.21 -4.27 -17.50
N CYS A 52 2.17 -3.28 -16.61
CA CYS A 52 1.13 -2.25 -16.60
C CYS A 52 1.19 -1.32 -17.82
N ALA A 53 2.22 -1.42 -18.68
CA ALA A 53 2.47 -0.52 -19.81
C ALA A 53 2.43 0.98 -19.45
N VAL A 54 2.56 1.30 -18.17
CA VAL A 54 2.64 2.68 -17.70
C VAL A 54 4.05 3.16 -18.01
N SER A 55 4.16 4.32 -18.65
CA SER A 55 5.43 5.01 -18.82
C SER A 55 5.96 5.42 -17.44
N TYR A 56 6.64 4.50 -16.77
CA TYR A 56 7.23 4.76 -15.47
C TYR A 56 8.36 5.75 -15.64
N ASN A 57 8.06 6.97 -15.24
CA ASN A 57 9.06 7.98 -15.04
C ASN A 57 9.60 7.80 -13.61
N PRO A 58 10.87 7.38 -13.43
CA PRO A 58 11.47 7.26 -12.10
C PRO A 58 11.52 8.59 -11.35
N ASN A 59 11.39 9.73 -12.05
CA ASN A 59 11.27 11.05 -11.45
C ASN A 59 9.82 11.40 -11.03
N GLN A 60 8.84 10.58 -11.39
CA GLN A 60 7.42 10.74 -11.04
C GLN A 60 6.82 9.41 -10.53
N PRO A 61 7.38 8.80 -9.47
CA PRO A 61 6.92 7.51 -8.93
C PRO A 61 5.48 7.57 -8.38
N ARG A 62 4.94 8.77 -8.22
CA ARG A 62 3.58 9.02 -7.77
C ARG A 62 2.53 8.48 -8.75
N LEU A 63 2.75 8.65 -10.06
CA LEU A 63 1.79 8.22 -11.09
C LEU A 63 1.58 6.71 -11.08
N PHE A 64 2.67 5.95 -10.95
CA PHE A 64 2.60 4.49 -10.86
C PHE A 64 1.84 4.03 -9.60
N LYS A 65 2.07 4.68 -8.46
CA LYS A 65 1.37 4.35 -7.20
C LYS A 65 -0.12 4.69 -7.27
N GLU A 66 -0.47 5.82 -7.88
CA GLU A 66 -1.87 6.17 -8.14
C GLU A 66 -2.53 5.15 -9.07
N PHE A 67 -1.82 4.70 -10.11
CA PHE A 67 -2.30 3.68 -11.03
C PHE A 67 -2.59 2.33 -10.36
N ILE A 68 -1.65 1.84 -9.53
CA ILE A 68 -1.88 0.63 -8.69
C ILE A 68 -3.05 0.84 -7.73
N GLY A 69 -3.17 2.04 -7.16
CA GLY A 69 -4.30 2.39 -6.29
C GLY A 69 -5.64 2.24 -6.99
N LYS A 70 -5.77 2.75 -8.22
CA LYS A 70 -7.00 2.63 -9.02
C LYS A 70 -7.34 1.19 -9.38
N ALA A 71 -6.34 0.40 -9.80
CA ALA A 71 -6.54 -1.00 -10.13
C ALA A 71 -7.07 -1.81 -8.93
N LEU A 72 -6.49 -1.58 -7.75
CA LEU A 72 -6.99 -2.20 -6.52
C LEU A 72 -8.35 -1.63 -6.10
N SER A 73 -8.59 -0.36 -6.35
CA SER A 73 -9.87 0.28 -6.02
C SER A 73 -11.02 -0.31 -6.83
N GLU A 74 -10.82 -0.48 -8.13
CA GLU A 74 -11.77 -1.14 -9.04
C GLU A 74 -12.03 -2.58 -8.58
N GLU A 75 -10.97 -3.32 -8.28
CA GLU A 75 -11.12 -4.73 -7.95
C GLU A 75 -11.73 -4.98 -6.56
N PHE A 76 -11.38 -4.16 -5.55
CA PHE A 76 -11.95 -4.32 -4.20
C PHE A 76 -13.34 -3.70 -4.04
N PHE A 77 -13.68 -2.67 -4.81
CA PHE A 77 -14.87 -1.84 -4.57
C PHE A 77 -15.76 -1.62 -5.80
N GLY A 78 -15.35 -2.05 -7.00
CA GLY A 78 -16.05 -1.81 -8.27
C GLY A 78 -15.99 -0.35 -8.72
N ASP A 79 -15.04 0.44 -8.20
CA ASP A 79 -14.85 1.85 -8.55
C ASP A 79 -13.38 2.27 -8.33
N GLU A 80 -12.69 2.60 -9.41
CA GLU A 80 -11.31 3.10 -9.47
C GLU A 80 -10.99 4.29 -8.53
N GLN A 81 -11.98 5.08 -8.11
CA GLN A 81 -11.77 6.31 -7.33
C GLN A 81 -11.99 6.16 -5.82
N GLN A 82 -12.40 4.99 -5.34
CA GLN A 82 -12.64 4.76 -3.91
C GLN A 82 -11.37 4.88 -3.06
N LEU A 83 -10.18 4.63 -3.61
CA LEU A 83 -8.91 4.68 -2.89
C LEU A 83 -8.08 5.91 -3.21
N GLN A 84 -7.73 6.66 -2.15
CA GLN A 84 -6.75 7.72 -2.20
C GLN A 84 -5.37 7.22 -1.76
N CYS A 85 -4.35 7.47 -2.57
CA CYS A 85 -2.95 7.21 -2.22
C CYS A 85 -2.51 8.19 -1.11
N MET A 86 -2.03 7.66 0.02
CA MET A 86 -1.60 8.46 1.16
C MET A 86 -0.10 8.75 1.15
N LYS A 87 0.69 7.77 1.57
CA LYS A 87 2.16 7.86 1.71
C LYS A 87 2.79 6.54 1.33
N SER A 88 4.00 6.62 0.78
CA SER A 88 4.86 5.47 0.56
C SER A 88 6.09 5.53 1.46
N LYS A 89 6.57 4.37 1.92
CA LYS A 89 7.83 4.24 2.65
C LYS A 89 8.57 2.99 2.19
N GLN A 90 9.82 3.17 1.80
CA GLN A 90 10.71 2.05 1.54
C GLN A 90 11.33 1.56 2.85
N ILE A 91 11.30 0.25 3.07
CA ILE A 91 11.96 -0.43 4.18
C ILE A 91 12.73 -1.61 3.60
N ARG A 92 14.06 -1.56 3.67
CA ARG A 92 14.96 -2.52 3.00
C ARG A 92 14.62 -2.59 1.49
N ASN A 93 14.37 -3.79 0.96
CA ASN A 93 14.10 -4.05 -0.45
C ASN A 93 12.60 -4.10 -0.78
N VAL A 94 11.76 -3.48 0.05
CA VAL A 94 10.31 -3.45 -0.15
C VAL A 94 9.81 -2.02 0.01
N GLU A 95 9.06 -1.56 -0.98
CA GLU A 95 8.28 -0.33 -0.88
C GLU A 95 6.87 -0.64 -0.34
N TYR A 96 6.45 0.10 0.66
CA TYR A 96 5.11 0.03 1.24
C TYR A 96 4.34 1.25 0.80
N VAL A 97 3.16 1.07 0.22
CA VAL A 97 2.27 2.16 -0.20
C VAL A 97 0.95 2.04 0.54
N GLY A 98 0.55 3.09 1.25
CA GLY A 98 -0.71 3.13 1.97
C GLY A 98 -1.79 3.82 1.14
N TYR A 99 -2.96 3.19 1.09
CA TYR A 99 -4.18 3.71 0.50
C TYR A 99 -5.28 3.75 1.54
N ARG A 100 -6.20 4.70 1.39
CA ARG A 100 -7.35 4.88 2.26
C ARG A 100 -8.59 5.11 1.42
N LYS A 101 -9.71 4.55 1.87
CA LYS A 101 -11.03 4.82 1.29
C LYS A 101 -11.44 6.27 1.55
N GLU A 102 -11.95 6.96 0.53
CA GLU A 102 -12.29 8.40 0.63
C GLU A 102 -13.43 8.69 1.62
N THR A 103 -14.31 7.73 1.88
CA THR A 103 -15.45 7.90 2.79
C THR A 103 -15.01 8.15 4.25
N PRO A 104 -15.85 8.80 5.07
CA PRO A 104 -15.63 8.89 6.51
C PRO A 104 -15.51 7.49 7.12
N ILE A 105 -14.48 7.28 7.95
CA ILE A 105 -14.15 5.99 8.55
C ILE A 105 -14.13 6.15 10.06
N GLU A 106 -15.02 5.46 10.76
CA GLU A 106 -15.05 5.42 12.22
C GLU A 106 -13.97 4.49 12.79
N THR A 107 -13.82 3.30 12.18
CA THR A 107 -12.84 2.30 12.61
C THR A 107 -12.05 1.79 11.40
N PRO A 108 -10.71 1.95 11.39
CA PRO A 108 -9.85 1.40 10.35
C PRO A 108 -9.88 -0.13 10.34
N GLN A 109 -10.25 -0.67 9.19
CA GLN A 109 -10.09 -2.07 8.81
C GLN A 109 -9.02 -2.09 7.74
N VAL A 110 -7.89 -2.71 8.08
CA VAL A 110 -6.68 -2.64 7.28
C VAL A 110 -6.41 -4.01 6.69
N ILE A 111 -6.17 -4.06 5.39
CA ILE A 111 -5.59 -5.23 4.72
C ILE A 111 -4.18 -4.92 4.24
N VAL A 112 -3.39 -5.98 4.11
CA VAL A 112 -2.11 -5.95 3.42
C VAL A 112 -2.26 -6.72 2.12
N VAL A 113 -1.86 -6.08 1.03
CA VAL A 113 -1.86 -6.63 -0.32
C VAL A 113 -0.41 -6.79 -0.77
N ALA A 114 -0.07 -7.90 -1.40
CA ALA A 114 1.20 -8.08 -2.09
C ALA A 114 0.91 -8.43 -3.56
N LEU A 115 1.46 -7.64 -4.47
CA LEU A 115 1.41 -7.96 -5.89
C LEU A 115 2.38 -9.11 -6.17
N LEU A 116 1.95 -10.05 -7.00
CA LEU A 116 2.79 -11.14 -7.47
C LEU A 116 3.54 -10.72 -8.73
N GLU A 117 4.58 -11.49 -9.06
CA GLU A 117 5.30 -11.30 -10.31
C GLU A 117 4.32 -11.53 -11.48
N PRO A 118 4.25 -10.59 -12.45
CA PRO A 118 3.33 -10.72 -13.57
C PRO A 118 3.67 -11.93 -14.44
N VAL A 119 2.64 -12.66 -14.88
CA VAL A 119 2.77 -13.75 -15.85
C VAL A 119 2.21 -13.30 -17.19
N PRO A 120 2.96 -13.39 -18.30
CA PRO A 120 2.46 -12.98 -19.61
C PRO A 120 1.14 -13.67 -19.98
N GLY A 121 0.18 -12.89 -20.47
CA GLY A 121 -1.15 -13.38 -20.86
C GLY A 121 -2.11 -13.65 -19.70
N GLN A 122 -1.73 -13.34 -18.45
CA GLN A 122 -2.61 -13.38 -17.28
C GLN A 122 -2.82 -11.97 -16.72
N ASN A 123 -3.91 -11.78 -15.98
CA ASN A 123 -4.11 -10.57 -15.19
C ASN A 123 -3.04 -10.43 -14.11
N LEU A 124 -2.87 -9.21 -13.59
CA LEU A 124 -1.99 -8.97 -12.47
C LEU A 124 -2.57 -9.68 -11.24
N LYS A 125 -1.78 -10.51 -10.56
CA LYS A 125 -2.27 -11.22 -9.37
C LYS A 125 -1.88 -10.48 -8.10
N ALA A 126 -2.78 -10.43 -7.14
CA ALA A 126 -2.52 -9.86 -5.84
C ALA A 126 -3.00 -10.80 -4.74
N VAL A 127 -2.13 -11.09 -3.78
CA VAL A 127 -2.52 -11.81 -2.56
C VAL A 127 -2.83 -10.80 -1.46
N TRP A 128 -3.86 -11.05 -0.67
CA TRP A 128 -4.22 -10.16 0.43
C TRP A 128 -4.60 -10.90 1.69
N LYS A 129 -4.41 -10.22 2.83
CA LYS A 129 -4.88 -10.67 4.14
C LYS A 129 -5.26 -9.52 5.06
N PRO A 130 -6.15 -9.76 6.03
CA PRO A 130 -6.40 -8.83 7.11
C PRO A 130 -5.10 -8.52 7.86
N ALA A 131 -4.96 -7.28 8.28
CA ALA A 131 -3.89 -6.82 9.15
C ALA A 131 -4.48 -6.38 10.50
N PRO A 132 -5.04 -7.31 11.30
CA PRO A 132 -5.73 -6.99 12.55
C PRO A 132 -4.81 -6.35 13.60
N ASP A 133 -3.50 -6.51 13.45
CA ASP A 133 -2.50 -5.85 14.28
C ASP A 133 -2.28 -4.36 13.96
N ILE A 134 -2.94 -3.85 12.92
CA ILE A 134 -2.85 -2.47 12.44
C ILE A 134 -4.19 -1.74 12.70
N THR A 135 -4.84 -2.02 13.82
CA THR A 135 -5.96 -1.21 14.32
C THR A 135 -5.45 0.05 15.02
N PRO A 136 -6.21 1.16 15.08
CA PRO A 136 -5.80 2.35 15.82
C PRO A 136 -5.44 2.10 17.27
N GLY A 137 -6.10 1.12 17.90
CA GLY A 137 -5.79 0.68 19.26
C GLY A 137 -4.35 0.15 19.35
N LYS A 138 -4.01 -0.83 18.52
CA LYS A 138 -2.68 -1.43 18.49
C LYS A 138 -1.60 -0.50 17.93
N ILE A 139 -1.92 0.41 17.01
CA ILE A 139 -1.00 1.46 16.54
C ILE A 139 -0.68 2.43 17.68
N ARG A 140 -1.70 2.89 18.43
CA ARG A 140 -1.50 3.75 19.61
C ARG A 140 -0.70 3.04 20.69
N GLU A 141 -0.98 1.78 20.95
CA GLU A 141 -0.25 0.95 21.91
C GLU A 141 1.22 0.79 21.51
N ARG A 142 1.51 0.47 20.23
CA ARG A 142 2.88 0.39 19.72
C ARG A 142 3.61 1.73 19.76
N ALA A 143 2.93 2.84 19.45
CA ALA A 143 3.51 4.17 19.57
C ALA A 143 3.85 4.50 21.04
N ARG A 144 2.97 4.13 21.97
CA ARG A 144 3.19 4.29 23.42
C ARG A 144 4.36 3.44 23.91
N MET A 145 4.46 2.18 23.49
CA MET A 145 5.58 1.31 23.84
C MET A 145 6.92 1.86 23.30
N ARG A 146 6.96 2.31 22.04
CA ARG A 146 8.17 2.95 21.48
C ARG A 146 8.54 4.24 22.21
N ALA A 147 7.56 5.05 22.63
CA ALA A 147 7.83 6.24 23.42
C ALA A 147 8.43 5.87 24.79
N MET A 148 7.94 4.81 25.44
CA MET A 148 8.50 4.28 26.68
C MET A 148 9.90 3.71 26.49
N GLU A 149 10.15 2.94 25.43
CA GLU A 149 11.49 2.43 25.09
C GLU A 149 12.48 3.55 24.85
N ASN A 150 12.09 4.58 24.07
CA ASN A 150 12.92 5.74 23.81
C ASN A 150 13.20 6.54 25.10
N PHE A 151 12.20 6.66 25.98
CA PHE A 151 12.38 7.30 27.29
C PHE A 151 13.34 6.50 28.17
N ALA A 152 13.20 5.18 28.24
CA ALA A 152 14.10 4.31 28.99
C ALA A 152 15.54 4.43 28.46
N LYS A 153 15.73 4.36 27.13
CA LYS A 153 17.04 4.55 26.48
C LYS A 153 17.66 5.91 26.80
N GLU A 154 16.85 6.95 26.90
CA GLU A 154 17.31 8.28 27.30
C GLU A 154 17.71 8.33 28.78
N GLN A 155 16.99 7.65 29.68
CA GLN A 155 17.37 7.55 31.08
C GLN A 155 18.67 6.74 31.26
N TYR A 156 18.82 5.61 30.56
CA TYR A 156 20.05 4.82 30.57
C TYR A 156 21.26 5.63 30.10
N ARG A 157 21.11 6.41 29.02
CA ARG A 157 22.15 7.35 28.55
C ARG A 157 22.48 8.42 29.60
N ARG A 158 21.47 9.00 30.24
CA ARG A 158 21.67 9.99 31.33
C ARG A 158 22.38 9.41 32.56
N TRP A 159 22.19 8.12 32.83
CA TRP A 159 22.84 7.42 33.94
C TRP A 159 24.22 6.86 33.58
N GLY A 160 24.71 7.06 32.35
CA GLY A 160 26.02 6.57 31.92
C GLY A 160 26.11 5.05 31.80
N LEU A 161 24.96 4.37 31.75
CA LEU A 161 24.87 2.92 31.56
C LEU A 161 24.79 2.66 30.06
N HIS A 162 25.92 2.25 29.45
CA HIS A 162 25.95 1.80 28.07
C HIS A 162 25.26 0.43 27.94
N GLU A 163 24.46 0.23 26.90
CA GLU A 163 24.02 -1.12 26.48
C GLU A 163 25.31 -1.94 26.23
N LEU A 164 25.49 -3.04 26.95
CA LEU A 164 26.53 -4.03 26.63
C LEU A 164 26.14 -4.67 25.29
N ASP A 165 27.04 -4.54 24.31
CA ASP A 165 26.91 -5.07 22.94
C ASP A 165 26.56 -6.58 22.90
#